data_AF-A0A853LR76-F1
#
_entry.id   AF-A0A853LR76-F1
#
_cell.length_a   1.000
_cell.length_b   1.000
_cell.length_c   1.000
_cell.angle_alpha   90.00
_cell.angle_beta   90.00
_cell.angle_gamma   90.00
#
_symmetry.space_group_name_H-M   'P 1'
#
loop_
_entity.id
_entity.type
_entity.pdbx_description
1 polymer ?
#
loop_
_entity_poly.entity_id
_entity_poly.type
_entity_poly.pdbx_seq_one_letter_code
_entity_poly.pdbx_strand_id
1 'polypeptide(L)'
;MISEPAKTFSRKFMGYDQAAVDAHVETLTAKQRLLIDDVESLRARLQESGEEAAALRKEVAVLTDTSPSPHAVQQRMAKMLRRAVDEIAEMQAEARAEAEALIAAAEAEAEAAERKRDEVLADMAAQREALEAEYEETRKQLEAELAALRNDAQQAREQLLAEAKQKADRDREEARRAVEEATAQRIAVLEKLMVVYRDLEPVPAALESAYQERQGEPANGAAASGQKVGAR
;
A
#
# COMPACT_ATOMS: atom_id res chain seq x y z
N MET A 1 45.11 75.19 11.47
CA MET A 1 45.33 75.85 12.77
C MET A 1 44.05 76.59 13.12
N ILE A 2 43.48 76.36 14.31
CA ILE A 2 42.33 77.13 14.79
C ILE A 2 42.90 78.17 15.75
N SER A 3 42.94 79.44 15.32
CA SER A 3 43.35 80.55 16.18
C SER A 3 42.23 80.88 17.16
N GLU A 4 42.49 80.84 18.47
CA GLU A 4 41.53 81.35 19.46
C GLU A 4 41.27 82.86 19.19
N PRO A 5 40.00 83.32 19.23
CA PRO A 5 39.68 84.73 18.99
C PRO A 5 40.25 85.62 20.10
N ALA A 6 40.73 86.81 19.72
CA ALA A 6 41.37 87.74 20.65
C ALA A 6 40.44 88.16 21.79
N LYS A 7 40.82 87.85 23.03
CA LYS A 7 40.02 88.11 24.23
C LYS A 7 40.05 89.60 24.59
N THR A 8 38.87 90.21 24.73
CA THR A 8 38.71 91.63 25.09
C THR A 8 38.53 91.78 26.60
N PHE A 9 39.34 92.65 27.22
CA PHE A 9 39.26 92.97 28.64
C PHE A 9 38.39 94.21 28.88
N SER A 10 37.67 94.23 30.01
CA SER A 10 36.94 95.42 30.45
C SER A 10 37.91 96.54 30.83
N ARG A 11 37.55 97.78 30.48
CA ARG A 11 38.30 98.99 30.86
C ARG A 11 37.74 99.57 32.15
N LYS A 12 38.63 99.90 33.08
CA LYS A 12 38.35 100.70 34.29
C LYS A 12 39.02 102.08 34.13
N PHE A 13 38.76 103.00 35.04
CA PHE A 13 39.40 104.32 35.01
C PHE A 13 40.93 104.15 35.06
N MET A 14 41.63 104.73 34.06
CA MET A 14 43.07 104.60 33.79
C MET A 14 43.62 103.24 33.27
N GLY A 15 42.80 102.26 32.86
CA GLY A 15 43.38 101.04 32.23
C GLY A 15 42.44 99.89 31.92
N TYR A 16 43.00 98.72 31.63
CA TYR A 16 42.28 97.44 31.68
C TYR A 16 42.21 96.92 33.12
N ASP A 17 41.27 96.03 33.41
CA ASP A 17 41.17 95.40 34.73
C ASP A 17 42.37 94.46 35.00
N GLN A 18 43.33 94.92 35.78
CA GLN A 18 44.63 94.24 35.99
C GLN A 18 44.45 92.78 36.45
N ALA A 19 43.57 92.52 37.42
CA ALA A 19 43.32 91.16 37.91
C ALA A 19 42.77 90.21 36.82
N ALA A 20 42.01 90.74 35.84
CA ALA A 20 41.51 89.95 34.72
C ALA A 20 42.59 89.68 33.67
N VAL A 21 43.54 90.62 33.48
CA VAL A 21 44.70 90.47 32.60
C VAL A 21 45.69 89.46 33.19
N ASP A 22 46.05 89.61 34.46
CA ASP A 22 47.00 88.73 35.16
C ASP A 22 46.48 87.29 35.18
N ALA A 23 45.21 87.07 35.53
CA ALA A 23 44.57 85.76 35.45
C ALA A 23 44.57 85.19 34.00
N HIS A 24 44.49 86.02 32.97
CA HIS A 24 44.62 85.53 31.59
C HIS A 24 46.07 85.16 31.25
N VAL A 25 47.06 85.93 31.68
CA VAL A 25 48.49 85.60 31.52
C VAL A 25 48.83 84.29 32.24
N GLU A 26 48.27 84.04 33.43
CA GLU A 26 48.36 82.74 34.11
C GLU A 26 47.73 81.61 33.27
N THR A 27 46.53 81.79 32.72
CA THR A 27 45.93 80.77 31.83
C THR A 27 46.74 80.52 30.55
N LEU A 28 47.34 81.56 29.96
CA LEU A 28 48.16 81.42 28.75
C LEU A 28 49.50 80.76 29.04
N THR A 29 50.15 81.09 30.16
CA THR A 29 51.41 80.45 30.57
C THR A 29 51.19 78.99 31.00
N ALA A 30 50.05 78.66 31.63
CA ALA A 30 49.66 77.28 31.88
C ALA A 30 49.40 76.50 30.58
N LYS A 31 48.65 77.07 29.62
CA LYS A 31 48.48 76.48 28.27
C LYS A 31 49.83 76.29 27.55
N GLN A 32 50.72 77.28 27.63
CA GLN A 32 52.03 77.22 26.98
C GLN A 32 52.92 76.13 27.57
N ARG A 33 52.92 75.95 28.90
CA ARG A 33 53.62 74.83 29.55
C ARG A 33 53.07 73.48 29.10
N LEU A 34 51.76 73.29 29.15
CA LEU A 34 51.11 72.06 28.69
C LEU A 34 51.44 71.74 27.22
N LEU A 35 51.46 72.74 26.33
CA LEU A 35 51.86 72.55 24.94
C LEU A 35 53.35 72.22 24.76
N ILE A 36 54.23 72.70 25.64
CA ILE A 36 55.65 72.32 25.64
C ILE A 36 55.79 70.86 26.12
N ASP A 37 55.15 70.50 27.23
CA ASP A 37 55.13 69.16 27.80
C ASP A 37 54.58 68.12 26.79
N ASP A 38 53.49 68.45 26.09
CA ASP A 38 52.92 67.63 25.01
C ASP A 38 53.89 67.46 23.84
N VAL A 39 54.59 68.52 23.41
CA VAL A 39 55.59 68.46 22.33
C VAL A 39 56.80 67.62 22.74
N GLU A 40 57.23 67.69 24.00
CA GLU A 40 58.31 66.85 24.53
C GLU A 40 57.88 65.38 24.63
N SER A 41 56.65 65.10 25.08
CA SER A 41 56.06 63.76 25.10
C SER A 41 55.96 63.14 23.69
N LEU A 42 55.50 63.92 22.70
CA LEU A 42 55.42 63.48 21.30
C LEU A 42 56.80 63.23 20.69
N ARG A 43 57.82 64.03 21.06
CA ARG A 43 59.21 63.80 20.64
C ARG A 43 59.78 62.51 21.22
N ALA A 44 59.54 62.22 22.51
CA ALA A 44 59.96 60.98 23.14
C ALA A 44 59.34 59.76 22.45
N ARG A 45 58.02 59.77 22.22
CA ARG A 45 57.31 58.70 21.49
C ARG A 45 57.78 58.52 20.05
N LEU A 46 58.10 59.62 19.36
CA LEU A 46 58.65 59.57 18.00
C LEU A 46 60.06 58.94 17.98
N GLN A 47 60.88 59.22 19.00
CA GLN A 47 62.19 58.60 19.15
C GLN A 47 62.08 57.11 19.45
N GLU A 48 61.25 56.72 20.43
CA GLU A 48 60.97 55.32 20.79
C GLU A 48 60.51 54.50 19.57
N SER A 49 59.50 54.98 18.84
CA SER A 49 59.04 54.35 17.59
C SER A 49 60.13 54.31 16.50
N GLY A 50 61.02 55.31 16.47
CA GLY A 50 62.19 55.33 15.58
C GLY A 50 63.23 54.25 15.92
N GLU A 51 63.45 54.00 17.21
CA GLU A 51 64.35 52.96 17.72
C GLU A 51 63.77 51.55 17.49
N GLU A 52 62.47 51.35 17.72
CA GLU A 52 61.73 50.12 17.37
C GLU A 52 61.83 49.83 15.86
N ALA A 53 61.54 50.82 15.02
CA ALA A 53 61.65 50.68 13.56
C ALA A 53 63.09 50.37 13.11
N ALA A 54 64.11 50.89 13.81
CA ALA A 54 65.51 50.56 13.54
C ALA A 54 65.87 49.13 14.01
N ALA A 55 65.30 48.65 15.10
CA ALA A 55 65.47 47.27 15.56
C ALA A 55 64.83 46.26 14.59
N LEU A 56 63.55 46.49 14.22
CA LEU A 56 62.83 45.65 13.25
C LEU A 56 63.54 45.61 11.88
N ARG A 57 64.11 46.72 11.40
CA ARG A 57 64.92 46.74 10.17
C ARG A 57 66.16 45.85 10.26
N LYS A 58 66.83 45.77 11.42
CA LYS A 58 67.98 44.88 11.61
C LYS A 58 67.55 43.42 11.63
N GLU A 59 66.45 43.10 12.30
CA GLU A 59 65.90 41.74 12.33
C GLU A 59 65.45 41.27 10.94
N VAL A 60 64.76 42.13 10.18
CA VAL A 60 64.40 41.88 8.78
C VAL A 60 65.65 41.69 7.92
N ALA A 61 66.72 42.46 8.12
CA ALA A 61 67.97 42.28 7.39
C ALA A 61 68.62 40.91 7.65
N VAL A 62 68.56 40.40 8.90
CA VAL A 62 69.02 39.04 9.23
C VAL A 62 68.11 37.97 8.63
N LEU A 63 66.79 38.11 8.76
CA LEU A 63 65.80 37.17 8.21
C LEU A 63 65.77 37.10 6.68
N THR A 64 66.26 38.15 6.02
CA THR A 64 66.33 38.28 4.55
C THR A 64 67.77 38.11 4.04
N ASP A 65 68.73 37.80 4.91
CA ASP A 65 70.11 37.56 4.46
C ASP A 65 70.16 36.31 3.57
N THR A 66 70.50 36.53 2.31
CA THR A 66 70.66 35.47 1.32
C THR A 66 72.11 35.03 1.15
N SER A 67 73.04 35.56 1.95
CA SER A 67 74.48 35.28 1.89
C SER A 67 74.80 33.78 1.89
N PRO A 68 75.93 33.36 1.31
CA PRO A 68 76.42 31.98 1.40
C PRO A 68 76.98 31.64 2.80
N SER A 69 76.72 32.45 3.83
CA SER A 69 77.18 32.15 5.19
C SER A 69 76.49 30.90 5.74
N PRO A 70 77.19 30.01 6.48
CA PRO A 70 76.60 28.78 7.00
C PRO A 70 75.33 29.02 7.83
N HIS A 71 75.29 30.11 8.59
CA HIS A 71 74.15 30.47 9.43
C HIS A 71 72.92 30.91 8.61
N ALA A 72 73.09 31.75 7.60
CA ALA A 72 71.99 32.16 6.70
C ALA A 72 71.46 30.97 5.87
N VAL A 73 72.30 30.00 5.52
CA VAL A 73 71.85 28.73 4.89
C VAL A 73 71.04 27.89 5.88
N GLN A 74 71.53 27.69 7.12
CA GLN A 74 70.82 26.96 8.17
C GLN A 74 69.44 27.56 8.48
N GLN A 75 69.35 28.90 8.61
CA GLN A 75 68.10 29.59 8.92
C GLN A 75 67.07 29.47 7.77
N ARG A 76 67.52 29.55 6.51
CA ARG A 76 66.67 29.28 5.34
C ARG A 76 66.21 27.83 5.27
N MET A 77 67.09 26.85 5.54
CA MET A 77 66.72 25.43 5.61
C MET A 77 65.69 25.18 6.72
N ALA A 78 65.89 25.74 7.92
CA ALA A 78 64.93 25.63 9.02
C ALA A 78 63.55 26.22 8.65
N LYS A 79 63.52 27.37 7.97
CA LYS A 79 62.28 27.99 7.48
C LYS A 79 61.58 27.15 6.40
N MET A 80 62.34 26.57 5.46
CA MET A 80 61.79 25.67 4.44
C MET A 80 61.25 24.36 5.04
N LEU A 81 61.99 23.75 5.98
CA LEU A 81 61.53 22.55 6.67
C LEU A 81 60.28 22.81 7.50
N ARG A 82 60.22 23.93 8.22
CA ARG A 82 59.01 24.32 8.98
C ARG A 82 57.81 24.49 8.05
N ARG A 83 57.98 25.26 6.97
CA ARG A 83 56.93 25.44 5.96
C ARG A 83 56.46 24.12 5.34
N ALA A 84 57.38 23.20 5.01
CA ALA A 84 57.01 21.89 4.48
C ALA A 84 56.26 21.02 5.51
N VAL A 85 56.59 21.12 6.80
CA VAL A 85 55.82 20.45 7.87
C VAL A 85 54.43 21.07 8.03
N ASP A 86 54.33 22.40 7.98
CA ASP A 86 53.05 23.12 8.05
C ASP A 86 52.15 22.75 6.84
N GLU A 87 52.68 22.77 5.61
CA GLU A 87 51.98 22.35 4.38
C GLU A 87 51.57 20.86 4.42
N ILE A 88 52.39 19.96 4.96
CA ILE A 88 52.02 18.55 5.15
C ILE A 88 50.91 18.39 6.19
N ALA A 89 50.91 19.20 7.26
CA ALA A 89 49.87 19.17 8.28
C ALA A 89 48.53 19.67 7.72
N GLU A 90 48.54 20.72 6.89
CA GLU A 90 47.36 21.21 6.17
C GLU A 90 46.79 20.13 5.24
N MET A 91 47.61 19.55 4.34
CA MET A 91 47.18 18.45 3.46
C MET A 91 46.65 17.24 4.22
N GLN A 92 47.23 16.90 5.39
CA GLN A 92 46.73 15.80 6.22
C GLN A 92 45.40 16.12 6.91
N ALA A 93 45.15 17.39 7.25
CA ALA A 93 43.87 17.83 7.80
C ALA A 93 42.78 17.81 6.71
N GLU A 94 43.08 18.31 5.51
CA GLU A 94 42.19 18.28 4.35
C GLU A 94 41.84 16.85 3.95
N ALA A 95 42.83 15.98 3.76
CA ALA A 95 42.59 14.58 3.39
C ALA A 95 41.77 13.79 4.44
N ARG A 96 41.88 14.15 5.74
CA ARG A 96 41.02 13.58 6.79
C ARG A 96 39.60 14.11 6.71
N ALA A 97 39.42 15.41 6.53
CA ALA A 97 38.10 16.02 6.38
C ALA A 97 37.37 15.49 5.13
N GLU A 98 38.08 15.28 4.02
CA GLU A 98 37.53 14.63 2.82
C GLU A 98 37.14 13.16 3.09
N ALA A 99 37.99 12.39 3.78
CA ALA A 99 37.68 11.01 4.13
C ALA A 99 36.47 10.91 5.08
N GLU A 100 36.38 11.77 6.09
CA GLU A 100 35.22 11.86 6.99
C GLU A 100 33.94 12.26 6.24
N ALA A 101 34.03 13.21 5.30
CA ALA A 101 32.90 13.60 4.46
C ALA A 101 32.43 12.47 3.52
N LEU A 102 33.36 11.70 2.95
CA LEU A 102 33.04 10.52 2.13
C LEU A 102 32.39 9.39 2.95
N ILE A 103 32.88 9.14 4.17
CA ILE A 103 32.28 8.17 5.09
C ILE A 103 30.85 8.61 5.45
N ALA A 104 30.67 9.86 5.88
CA ALA A 104 29.35 10.40 6.24
C ALA A 104 28.35 10.38 5.05
N ALA A 105 28.83 10.63 3.83
CA ALA A 105 28.01 10.51 2.62
C ALA A 105 27.60 9.05 2.34
N ALA A 106 28.53 8.10 2.47
CA ALA A 106 28.25 6.68 2.28
C ALA A 106 27.31 6.11 3.36
N GLU A 107 27.46 6.54 4.62
CA GLU A 107 26.55 6.19 5.72
C GLU A 107 25.14 6.74 5.47
N ALA A 108 25.02 8.01 5.06
CA ALA A 108 23.73 8.61 4.72
C ALA A 108 23.05 7.94 3.50
N GLU A 109 23.81 7.51 2.50
CA GLU A 109 23.29 6.73 1.37
C GLU A 109 22.84 5.33 1.81
N ALA A 110 23.62 4.66 2.67
CA ALA A 110 23.25 3.35 3.24
C ALA A 110 21.95 3.45 4.05
N GLU A 111 21.82 4.41 4.96
CA GLU A 111 20.57 4.65 5.71
C GLU A 111 19.39 4.93 4.77
N ALA A 112 19.59 5.73 3.72
CA ALA A 112 18.54 6.03 2.75
C ALA A 112 18.14 4.80 1.92
N ALA A 113 19.08 3.88 1.65
CA ALA A 113 18.80 2.61 1.00
C ALA A 113 18.06 1.63 1.94
N GLU A 114 18.41 1.58 3.23
CA GLU A 114 17.69 0.78 4.22
C GLU A 114 16.25 1.26 4.42
N ARG A 115 16.03 2.58 4.55
CA ARG A 115 14.67 3.15 4.64
C ARG A 115 13.81 2.75 3.43
N LYS A 116 14.33 2.88 2.21
CA LYS A 116 13.64 2.45 0.97
C LYS A 116 13.40 0.95 0.92
N ARG A 117 14.34 0.12 1.39
CA ARG A 117 14.16 -1.33 1.50
C ARG A 117 12.98 -1.65 2.42
N ASP A 118 12.93 -1.01 3.58
CA ASP A 118 11.93 -1.30 4.60
C ASP A 118 10.55 -0.76 4.19
N GLU A 119 10.48 0.38 3.50
CA GLU A 119 9.27 0.88 2.82
C GLU A 119 8.75 -0.14 1.79
N VAL A 120 9.61 -0.62 0.87
CA VAL A 120 9.22 -1.61 -0.15
C VAL A 120 8.78 -2.95 0.48
N LEU A 121 9.41 -3.37 1.58
CA LEU A 121 9.01 -4.58 2.30
C LEU A 121 7.65 -4.40 2.99
N ALA A 122 7.37 -3.23 3.56
CA ALA A 122 6.07 -2.91 4.14
C ALA A 122 4.96 -2.86 3.08
N ASP A 123 5.21 -2.24 1.93
CA ASP A 123 4.28 -2.21 0.79
C ASP A 123 3.99 -3.63 0.26
N MET A 124 5.02 -4.47 0.12
CA MET A 124 4.84 -5.88 -0.28
C MET A 124 4.07 -6.70 0.76
N ALA A 125 4.25 -6.42 2.06
CA ALA A 125 3.47 -7.08 3.11
C ALA A 125 1.99 -6.67 3.03
N ALA A 126 1.70 -5.37 2.93
CA ALA A 126 0.34 -4.85 2.78
C ALA A 126 -0.36 -5.39 1.51
N GLN A 127 0.36 -5.49 0.38
CA GLN A 127 -0.17 -6.10 -0.84
C GLN A 127 -0.49 -7.59 -0.67
N ARG A 128 0.33 -8.34 0.08
CA ARG A 128 0.06 -9.76 0.38
C ARG A 128 -1.16 -9.91 1.28
N GLU A 129 -1.27 -9.14 2.35
CA GLU A 129 -2.43 -9.18 3.25
C GLU A 129 -3.73 -8.81 2.52
N ALA A 130 -3.69 -7.81 1.63
CA ALA A 130 -4.83 -7.45 0.79
C ALA A 130 -5.24 -8.58 -0.17
N LEU A 131 -4.27 -9.18 -0.88
CA LEU A 131 -4.54 -10.32 -1.77
C LEU A 131 -5.03 -11.56 -1.00
N GLU A 132 -4.47 -11.85 0.17
CA GLU A 132 -4.94 -12.96 1.03
C GLU A 132 -6.37 -12.73 1.52
N ALA A 133 -6.75 -11.49 1.84
CA ALA A 133 -8.12 -11.13 2.17
C ALA A 133 -9.07 -11.30 0.97
N GLU A 134 -8.69 -10.85 -0.22
CA GLU A 134 -9.45 -11.05 -1.46
C GLU A 134 -9.59 -12.54 -1.82
N TYR A 135 -8.54 -13.35 -1.65
CA TYR A 135 -8.58 -14.80 -1.84
C TYR A 135 -9.51 -15.48 -0.85
N GLU A 136 -9.47 -15.11 0.43
CA GLU A 136 -10.35 -15.68 1.44
C GLU A 136 -11.81 -15.21 1.29
N GLU A 137 -12.06 -14.01 0.78
CA GLU A 137 -13.42 -13.57 0.44
C GLU A 137 -13.97 -14.31 -0.78
N THR A 138 -13.25 -14.31 -1.90
CA THR A 138 -13.67 -15.00 -3.14
C THR A 138 -13.85 -16.50 -2.90
N ARG A 139 -12.99 -17.13 -2.08
CA ARG A 139 -13.16 -18.51 -1.64
C ARG A 139 -14.47 -18.72 -0.89
N LYS A 140 -14.82 -17.87 0.08
CA LYS A 140 -16.08 -17.97 0.85
C LYS A 140 -17.30 -17.77 -0.05
N GLN A 141 -17.23 -16.84 -1.01
CA GLN A 141 -18.27 -16.65 -2.02
C GLN A 141 -18.47 -17.93 -2.85
N LEU A 142 -17.40 -18.51 -3.40
CA LEU A 142 -17.45 -19.76 -4.17
C LEU A 142 -17.93 -20.96 -3.34
N GLU A 143 -17.49 -21.09 -2.08
CA GLU A 143 -17.96 -22.15 -1.18
C GLU A 143 -19.47 -22.01 -0.88
N ALA A 144 -19.98 -20.77 -0.74
CA ALA A 144 -21.40 -20.48 -0.57
C ALA A 144 -22.22 -20.77 -1.86
N GLU A 145 -21.74 -20.36 -3.03
CA GLU A 145 -22.37 -20.68 -4.32
C GLU A 145 -22.45 -22.19 -4.57
N LEU A 146 -21.37 -22.92 -4.30
CA LEU A 146 -21.35 -24.38 -4.40
C LEU A 146 -22.30 -25.05 -3.39
N ALA A 147 -22.48 -24.47 -2.20
CA ALA A 147 -23.45 -24.96 -1.22
C ALA A 147 -24.90 -24.71 -1.67
N ALA A 148 -25.19 -23.53 -2.24
CA ALA A 148 -26.49 -23.21 -2.82
C ALA A 148 -26.84 -24.15 -3.99
N LEU A 149 -25.95 -24.28 -4.97
CA LEU A 149 -26.12 -25.18 -6.12
C LEU A 149 -26.37 -26.64 -5.71
N ARG A 150 -25.70 -27.13 -4.65
CA ARG A 150 -25.94 -28.48 -4.10
C ARG A 150 -27.32 -28.60 -3.46
N ASN A 151 -27.76 -27.60 -2.73
CA ASN A 151 -29.09 -27.56 -2.10
C ASN A 151 -30.18 -27.53 -3.18
N ASP A 152 -30.07 -26.65 -4.17
CA ASP A 152 -31.02 -26.54 -5.29
C ASP A 152 -31.12 -27.85 -6.08
N ALA A 153 -29.98 -28.48 -6.39
CA ALA A 153 -29.94 -29.79 -7.05
C ALA A 153 -30.57 -30.90 -6.19
N GLN A 154 -30.40 -30.87 -4.86
CA GLN A 154 -31.05 -31.80 -3.95
C GLN A 154 -32.57 -31.58 -3.90
N GLN A 155 -33.03 -30.34 -3.77
CA GLN A 155 -34.45 -30.00 -3.78
C GLN A 155 -35.13 -30.40 -5.09
N ALA A 156 -34.51 -30.10 -6.24
CA ALA A 156 -35.01 -30.52 -7.55
C ALA A 156 -35.11 -32.05 -7.66
N ARG A 157 -34.12 -32.79 -7.14
CA ARG A 157 -34.17 -34.26 -7.06
C ARG A 157 -35.30 -34.75 -6.17
N GLU A 158 -35.50 -34.15 -5.00
CA GLU A 158 -36.57 -34.53 -4.07
C GLU A 158 -37.96 -34.25 -4.64
N GLN A 159 -38.15 -33.11 -5.32
CA GLN A 159 -39.37 -32.77 -6.05
C GLN A 159 -39.66 -33.79 -7.17
N LEU A 160 -38.68 -34.10 -8.02
CA LEU A 160 -38.85 -35.10 -9.09
C LEU A 160 -39.16 -36.50 -8.55
N LEU A 161 -38.56 -36.89 -7.42
CA LEU A 161 -38.88 -38.15 -6.74
C LEU A 161 -40.28 -38.16 -6.13
N ALA A 162 -40.76 -37.03 -5.59
CA ALA A 162 -42.11 -36.89 -5.09
C ALA A 162 -43.15 -36.96 -6.22
N GLU A 163 -42.92 -36.26 -7.33
CA GLU A 163 -43.76 -36.36 -8.54
C GLU A 163 -43.80 -37.77 -9.12
N ALA A 164 -42.64 -38.43 -9.24
CA ALA A 164 -42.56 -39.79 -9.77
C ALA A 164 -43.31 -40.80 -8.90
N LYS A 165 -43.23 -40.67 -7.56
CA LYS A 165 -44.04 -41.46 -6.63
C LYS A 165 -45.54 -41.17 -6.82
N GLN A 166 -45.94 -39.90 -6.86
CA GLN A 166 -47.34 -39.54 -7.01
C GLN A 166 -47.95 -40.04 -8.33
N LYS A 167 -47.18 -40.00 -9.43
CA LYS A 167 -47.58 -40.59 -10.72
C LYS A 167 -47.74 -42.11 -10.58
N ALA A 168 -46.72 -42.82 -10.07
CA ALA A 168 -46.77 -44.26 -9.87
C ALA A 168 -47.91 -44.73 -8.95
N ASP A 169 -48.28 -43.95 -7.94
CA ASP A 169 -49.41 -44.28 -7.05
C ASP A 169 -50.77 -44.05 -7.73
N ARG A 170 -50.92 -43.01 -8.56
CA ARG A 170 -52.11 -42.85 -9.42
C ARG A 170 -52.23 -43.99 -10.42
N ASP A 171 -51.15 -44.34 -11.12
CA ASP A 171 -51.13 -45.44 -12.10
C ASP A 171 -51.53 -46.77 -11.43
N ARG A 172 -51.12 -47.00 -10.18
CA ARG A 172 -51.53 -48.16 -9.36
C ARG A 172 -53.01 -48.12 -8.99
N GLU A 173 -53.55 -46.97 -8.62
CA GLU A 173 -54.98 -46.80 -8.31
C GLU A 173 -55.86 -47.02 -9.55
N GLU A 174 -55.47 -46.46 -10.69
CA GLU A 174 -56.15 -46.66 -11.98
C GLU A 174 -56.11 -48.12 -12.41
N ALA A 175 -54.95 -48.78 -12.30
CA ALA A 175 -54.82 -50.22 -12.57
C ALA A 175 -55.70 -51.08 -11.64
N ARG A 176 -55.82 -50.73 -10.35
CA ARG A 176 -56.73 -51.41 -9.41
C ARG A 176 -58.19 -51.26 -9.83
N ARG A 177 -58.64 -50.05 -10.15
CA ARG A 177 -60.02 -49.79 -10.62
C ARG A 177 -60.32 -50.56 -11.91
N ALA A 178 -59.40 -50.56 -12.88
CA ALA A 178 -59.56 -51.33 -14.12
C ALA A 178 -59.66 -52.85 -13.86
N VAL A 179 -58.92 -53.38 -12.89
CA VAL A 179 -59.04 -54.79 -12.47
C VAL A 179 -60.39 -55.04 -11.77
N GLU A 180 -60.81 -54.17 -10.86
CA GLU A 180 -62.11 -54.27 -10.18
C GLU A 180 -63.27 -54.26 -11.20
N GLU A 181 -63.28 -53.30 -12.13
CA GLU A 181 -64.23 -53.23 -13.24
C GLU A 181 -64.22 -54.49 -14.11
N ALA A 182 -63.04 -54.99 -14.50
CA ALA A 182 -62.92 -56.23 -15.28
C ALA A 182 -63.42 -57.46 -14.50
N THR A 183 -63.20 -57.53 -13.18
CA THR A 183 -63.76 -58.60 -12.35
C THR A 183 -65.28 -58.52 -12.21
N ALA A 184 -65.84 -57.31 -12.07
CA ALA A 184 -67.29 -57.09 -12.04
C ALA A 184 -67.95 -57.47 -13.38
N GLN A 185 -67.34 -57.08 -14.51
CA GLN A 185 -67.78 -57.51 -15.84
C GLN A 185 -67.73 -59.04 -15.99
N ARG A 186 -66.65 -59.68 -15.52
CA ARG A 186 -66.53 -61.15 -15.54
C ARG A 186 -67.62 -61.82 -14.70
N ILE A 187 -67.93 -61.31 -13.52
CA ILE A 187 -69.02 -61.81 -12.67
C ILE A 187 -70.36 -61.69 -13.42
N ALA A 188 -70.68 -60.51 -13.96
CA ALA A 188 -71.93 -60.28 -14.70
C ALA A 188 -72.06 -61.16 -15.97
N VAL A 189 -70.95 -61.50 -16.64
CA VAL A 189 -70.94 -62.46 -17.75
C VAL A 189 -71.18 -63.90 -17.25
N LEU A 190 -70.55 -64.30 -16.15
CA LEU A 190 -70.75 -65.63 -15.55
C LEU A 190 -72.18 -65.81 -15.04
N GLU A 191 -72.78 -64.79 -14.43
CA GLU A 191 -74.19 -64.79 -14.00
C GLU A 191 -75.13 -64.98 -15.19
N LYS A 192 -74.93 -64.22 -16.28
CA LYS A 192 -75.71 -64.40 -17.53
C LYS A 192 -75.55 -65.81 -18.11
N LEU A 193 -74.33 -66.36 -18.09
CA LEU A 193 -74.08 -67.73 -18.54
C LEU A 193 -74.80 -68.76 -17.64
N MET A 194 -74.82 -68.57 -16.31
CA MET A 194 -75.58 -69.46 -15.41
C MET A 194 -77.09 -69.40 -15.67
N VAL A 195 -77.65 -68.23 -15.99
CA VAL A 195 -79.06 -68.12 -16.41
C VAL A 195 -79.29 -68.90 -17.70
N VAL A 196 -78.46 -68.73 -18.73
CA VAL A 196 -78.56 -69.49 -19.98
C VAL A 196 -78.41 -71.00 -19.75
N TYR A 197 -77.49 -71.44 -18.88
CA TYR A 197 -77.37 -72.86 -18.53
C TYR A 197 -78.63 -73.41 -17.86
N ARG A 198 -79.26 -72.63 -16.98
CA ARG A 198 -80.53 -73.00 -16.32
C ARG A 198 -81.72 -73.01 -17.29
N ASP A 199 -81.78 -72.06 -18.22
CA ASP A 199 -82.82 -72.01 -19.26
C ASP A 199 -82.67 -73.17 -20.26
N LEU A 200 -81.44 -73.68 -20.44
CA LEU A 200 -81.14 -74.88 -21.24
C LEU A 200 -81.31 -76.21 -20.48
N GLU A 201 -81.34 -76.20 -19.14
CA GLU A 201 -81.52 -77.39 -18.28
C GLU A 201 -82.75 -78.25 -18.62
N PRO A 202 -83.95 -77.70 -18.91
CA PRO A 202 -85.11 -78.49 -19.35
C PRO A 202 -85.07 -78.92 -20.83
N VAL A 203 -84.18 -78.35 -21.65
CA VAL A 203 -84.18 -78.57 -23.11
C VAL A 203 -83.87 -80.02 -23.51
N PRO A 204 -82.92 -80.75 -22.89
CA PRO A 204 -82.71 -82.17 -23.18
C PRO A 204 -83.97 -83.01 -22.93
N ALA A 205 -84.66 -82.80 -21.80
CA ALA A 205 -85.88 -83.54 -21.47
C ALA A 205 -87.05 -83.18 -22.41
N ALA A 206 -87.16 -81.90 -22.81
CA ALA A 206 -88.14 -81.46 -23.80
C ALA A 206 -87.84 -82.01 -25.20
N LEU A 207 -86.57 -82.11 -25.60
CA LEU A 207 -86.15 -82.75 -26.85
C LEU A 207 -86.39 -84.26 -26.81
N GLU A 208 -86.08 -84.95 -25.71
CA GLU A 208 -86.39 -86.39 -25.56
C GLU A 208 -87.89 -86.64 -25.62
N SER A 209 -88.70 -85.77 -25.03
CA SER A 209 -90.17 -85.82 -25.12
C SER A 209 -90.65 -85.63 -26.56
N ALA A 210 -90.16 -84.62 -27.28
CA ALA A 210 -90.47 -84.40 -28.69
C ALA A 210 -89.96 -85.54 -29.60
N TYR A 211 -88.84 -86.19 -29.26
CA TYR A 211 -88.36 -87.38 -29.96
C TYR A 211 -89.24 -88.62 -29.70
N GLN A 212 -89.77 -88.77 -28.49
CA GLN A 212 -90.72 -89.84 -28.14
C GLN A 212 -92.08 -89.61 -28.82
N GLU A 213 -92.60 -88.39 -28.84
CA GLU A 213 -93.78 -88.00 -29.62
C GLU A 213 -93.59 -88.32 -31.12
N ARG A 214 -92.41 -87.97 -31.68
CA ARG A 214 -92.08 -88.27 -33.07
C ARG A 214 -91.84 -89.76 -33.37
N GLN A 215 -91.48 -90.57 -32.37
CA GLN A 215 -91.49 -92.03 -32.49
C GLN A 215 -92.89 -92.64 -32.36
N GLY A 216 -93.87 -91.86 -31.86
CA GLY A 216 -95.29 -92.22 -31.84
C GLY A 216 -96.04 -92.00 -33.16
N GLU A 217 -95.45 -91.28 -34.14
CA GLU A 217 -96.09 -90.95 -35.43
C GLU A 217 -95.52 -91.75 -36.63
N PRO A 218 -96.36 -92.44 -37.43
CA PRO A 218 -95.91 -93.14 -38.63
C PRO A 218 -95.80 -92.24 -39.89
N ALA A 219 -94.55 -91.87 -40.21
CA ALA A 219 -93.94 -91.71 -41.54
C ALA A 219 -94.70 -91.09 -42.76
N ASN A 220 -94.22 -89.93 -43.21
CA ASN A 220 -93.96 -89.52 -44.63
C ASN A 220 -93.31 -88.12 -44.63
N GLY A 221 -92.33 -87.73 -45.47
CA GLY A 221 -91.46 -88.46 -46.40
C GLY A 221 -90.66 -87.46 -47.28
N ALA A 222 -89.37 -87.73 -47.56
CA ALA A 222 -88.47 -87.06 -48.53
C ALA A 222 -88.22 -85.53 -48.43
N ALA A 223 -87.16 -84.89 -48.95
CA ALA A 223 -85.75 -85.16 -49.28
C ALA A 223 -85.24 -83.97 -50.15
N ALA A 224 -83.92 -83.77 -50.28
CA ALA A 224 -83.22 -82.81 -51.17
C ALA A 224 -83.38 -81.30 -50.83
N SER A 225 -82.44 -80.39 -51.17
CA SER A 225 -81.02 -80.48 -51.57
C SER A 225 -80.36 -79.09 -51.39
N GLY A 226 -79.02 -78.99 -51.35
CA GLY A 226 -78.30 -77.73 -51.08
C GLY A 226 -77.72 -77.00 -52.31
N GLN A 227 -77.47 -75.69 -52.15
CA GLN A 227 -76.67 -74.81 -53.03
C GLN A 227 -76.20 -73.61 -52.17
N LYS A 228 -74.90 -73.25 -52.02
CA LYS A 228 -74.01 -72.47 -52.94
C LYS A 228 -74.72 -71.20 -53.48
N VAL A 229 -74.25 -69.94 -53.46
CA VAL A 229 -72.93 -69.22 -53.39
C VAL A 229 -73.19 -67.83 -52.74
N GLY A 230 -72.29 -67.00 -52.17
CA GLY A 230 -70.84 -67.06 -51.89
C GLY A 230 -70.07 -65.76 -52.28
N ALA A 231 -69.04 -65.37 -51.51
CA ALA A 231 -68.07 -64.25 -51.70
C ALA A 231 -68.56 -62.78 -51.75
N ARG A 232 -68.15 -61.97 -50.74
CA ARG A 232 -67.08 -60.98 -50.91
C ARG A 232 -66.46 -60.56 -49.59
#